data_AF-A0A7C9BUN0-F1
#
_entry.id   AF-A0A7C9BUN0-F1
#
_cell.length_a   1.000
_cell.length_b   1.000
_cell.length_c   1.000
_cell.angle_alpha   90.00
_cell.angle_beta   90.00
_cell.angle_gamma   90.00
#
_symmetry.space_group_name_H-M   'P 1'
#
loop_
_entity.id
_entity.type
_entity.pdbx_description
1 polymer ?
#
loop_
_entity_poly.entity_id
_entity_poly.type
_entity_poly.pdbx_seq_one_letter_code
_entity_poly.pdbx_strand_id
1 'polypeptide(L)'
;MNIEEMAVRCRDRKLDLPDVDTACHVANITRLDFFDELARWLAIEFLEGRRDFTFCDCVANCMMPLSEWSLTDFAWSVFYAFDNGEFYHSEDSRDVDPAEKYTRPMLMQALAELK
;
A
#
# COMPACT_ATOMS: atom_id res chain seq x y z
N MET A 1 1.11 -9.31 15.91
CA MET A 1 0.09 -8.92 14.93
C MET A 1 0.77 -8.92 13.58
N ASN A 2 0.22 -9.61 12.59
CA ASN A 2 0.82 -9.68 11.25
C ASN A 2 0.25 -8.59 10.31
N ILE A 3 0.83 -8.46 9.12
CA ILE A 3 0.46 -7.43 8.12
C ILE A 3 -1.01 -7.53 7.72
N GLU A 4 -1.53 -8.73 7.50
CA GLU A 4 -2.92 -8.93 7.12
C GLU A 4 -3.89 -8.48 8.23
N GLU A 5 -3.60 -8.82 9.49
CA GLU A 5 -4.39 -8.38 10.65
C GLU A 5 -4.41 -6.85 10.77
N MET A 6 -3.29 -6.18 10.47
CA MET A 6 -3.23 -4.72 10.45
C MET A 6 -4.01 -4.12 9.29
N ALA A 7 -3.85 -4.66 8.08
CA ALA A 7 -4.55 -4.20 6.90
C ALA A 7 -6.08 -4.31 7.06
N VAL A 8 -6.58 -5.41 7.63
CA VAL A 8 -8.01 -5.55 7.95
C VAL A 8 -8.46 -4.49 8.96
N ARG A 9 -7.62 -4.20 9.97
CA ARG A 9 -7.93 -3.17 10.96
C ARG A 9 -8.03 -1.77 10.38
N CYS A 10 -7.26 -1.40 9.34
CA CYS A 10 -7.39 -0.09 8.68
C CYS A 10 -8.85 0.23 8.26
N ARG A 11 -9.59 -0.79 7.83
CA ARG A 11 -11.00 -0.63 7.43
C ARG A 11 -11.96 -0.55 8.63
N ASP A 12 -11.66 -1.29 9.69
CA ASP A 12 -12.59 -1.53 10.80
C ASP A 12 -12.32 -0.64 12.04
N ARG A 13 -11.11 -0.05 12.15
CA ARG A 13 -10.68 0.81 13.27
C ARG A 13 -9.56 1.77 12.81
N LYS A 14 -9.50 2.97 13.39
CA LYS A 14 -8.36 3.88 13.18
C LYS A 14 -7.13 3.34 13.90
N LEU A 15 -6.16 2.81 13.15
CA LEU A 15 -4.82 2.48 13.66
C LEU A 15 -4.06 3.76 14.03
N ASP A 16 -3.10 3.64 14.94
CA ASP A 16 -2.17 4.70 15.31
C ASP A 16 -0.70 4.23 15.31
N LEU A 17 0.23 5.16 15.56
CA LEU A 17 1.67 4.88 15.59
C LEU A 17 2.04 3.76 16.59
N PRO A 18 1.52 3.74 17.83
CA PRO A 18 1.72 2.62 18.76
C PRO A 18 1.34 1.24 18.21
N ASP A 19 0.29 1.13 17.39
CA ASP A 19 -0.07 -0.14 16.75
C ASP A 19 1.05 -0.64 15.80
N VAL A 20 1.65 0.27 15.02
CA VAL A 20 2.78 -0.02 14.11
C VAL A 20 4.03 -0.39 14.91
N ASP A 21 4.36 0.37 15.96
CA ASP A 21 5.51 0.09 16.82
C ASP A 21 5.41 -1.27 17.51
N THR A 22 4.20 -1.61 17.96
CA THR A 22 3.92 -2.92 18.56
C THR A 22 4.12 -4.04 17.54
N ALA A 23 3.65 -3.86 16.30
CA ALA A 23 3.84 -4.84 15.24
C ALA A 23 5.32 -5.03 14.90
N CYS A 24 6.07 -3.94 14.73
CA CYS A 24 7.51 -3.97 14.48
C CYS A 24 8.27 -4.70 15.60
N HIS A 25 7.94 -4.40 16.87
CA HIS A 25 8.55 -5.04 18.03
C HIS A 25 8.27 -6.56 18.07
N VAL A 26 7.02 -6.96 17.83
CA VAL A 26 6.62 -8.39 17.82
C VAL A 26 7.31 -9.15 16.68
N ALA A 27 7.45 -8.54 15.52
CA ALA A 27 8.12 -9.13 14.36
C ALA A 27 9.65 -9.03 14.42
N ASN A 28 10.20 -8.23 15.35
CA ASN A 28 11.63 -7.92 15.46
C ASN A 28 12.22 -7.36 14.15
N ILE A 29 11.51 -6.39 13.56
CA ILE A 29 11.89 -5.69 12.32
C ILE A 29 11.91 -4.17 12.54
N THR A 30 12.57 -3.43 11.64
CA THR A 30 12.51 -1.97 11.66
C THR A 30 11.19 -1.47 11.08
N ARG A 31 10.85 -0.20 11.31
CA ARG A 31 9.70 0.43 10.64
C ARG A 31 9.84 0.43 9.11
N LEU A 32 11.06 0.64 8.59
CA LEU A 32 11.32 0.60 7.15
C LEU A 32 11.00 -0.78 6.58
N ASP A 33 11.51 -1.84 7.22
CA ASP A 33 11.22 -3.22 6.82
C ASP A 33 9.71 -3.51 6.88
N PHE A 34 9.02 -3.04 7.93
CA PHE A 34 7.58 -3.21 8.06
C PHE A 34 6.81 -2.57 6.89
N PHE A 35 7.14 -1.33 6.51
CA PHE A 35 6.47 -0.66 5.40
C PHE A 35 6.83 -1.28 4.05
N ASP A 36 8.04 -1.80 3.87
CA ASP A 36 8.42 -2.55 2.68
C ASP A 36 7.62 -3.85 2.57
N GLU A 37 7.50 -4.61 3.66
CA GLU A 37 6.69 -5.82 3.66
C GLU A 37 5.20 -5.52 3.42
N LEU A 38 4.67 -4.46 4.02
CA LEU A 38 3.29 -4.00 3.79
C LEU A 38 3.07 -3.61 2.33
N ALA A 39 3.97 -2.81 1.76
CA ALA A 39 3.92 -2.39 0.36
C ALA A 39 3.97 -3.61 -0.58
N ARG A 40 4.89 -4.53 -0.32
CA ARG A 40 4.99 -5.78 -1.08
C ARG A 40 3.71 -6.60 -1.00
N TRP A 41 3.14 -6.74 0.19
CA TRP A 41 1.90 -7.46 0.39
C TRP A 41 0.73 -6.82 -0.37
N LEU A 42 0.54 -5.50 -0.27
CA LEU A 42 -0.51 -4.77 -0.99
C LEU A 42 -0.38 -4.94 -2.52
N ALA A 43 0.84 -4.80 -3.04
CA ALA A 43 1.10 -4.95 -4.46
C ALA A 43 0.71 -6.35 -4.97
N ILE A 44 1.13 -7.39 -4.25
CA ILE A 44 0.85 -8.79 -4.63
C ILE A 44 -0.65 -9.11 -4.52
N GLU A 45 -1.29 -8.75 -3.41
CA GLU A 45 -2.71 -9.02 -3.19
C GLU A 45 -3.62 -8.37 -4.24
N PHE A 46 -3.30 -7.13 -4.63
CA PHE A 46 -4.02 -6.42 -5.68
C PHE A 46 -3.76 -7.02 -7.07
N LEU A 47 -2.49 -7.27 -7.41
CA LEU A 47 -2.13 -7.81 -8.72
C LEU A 47 -2.71 -9.20 -8.96
N GLU A 48 -2.74 -10.04 -7.92
CA GLU A 48 -3.33 -11.38 -7.98
C GLU A 48 -4.86 -11.39 -7.79
N GLY A 49 -5.49 -10.23 -7.63
CA GLY A 49 -6.95 -10.07 -7.55
C GLY A 49 -7.57 -10.62 -6.27
N ARG A 50 -6.77 -10.84 -5.21
CA ARG A 50 -7.25 -11.28 -3.90
C ARG A 50 -7.86 -10.16 -3.08
N ARG A 51 -7.44 -8.92 -3.33
CA ARG A 51 -7.98 -7.69 -2.76
C ARG A 51 -8.29 -6.70 -3.87
N ASP A 52 -9.41 -5.99 -3.74
CA ASP A 52 -9.79 -4.95 -4.69
C ASP A 52 -9.01 -3.65 -4.46
N PHE A 53 -9.10 -2.74 -5.44
CA PHE A 53 -8.44 -1.44 -5.38
C PHE A 53 -8.84 -0.67 -4.12
N THR A 54 -10.14 -0.58 -3.83
CA THR A 54 -10.66 0.17 -2.69
C THR A 54 -10.09 -0.29 -1.35
N PHE A 55 -9.95 -1.60 -1.15
CA PHE A 55 -9.33 -2.14 0.05
C PHE A 55 -7.85 -1.75 0.14
N CYS A 56 -7.08 -1.98 -0.92
CA CYS A 56 -5.64 -1.72 -0.89
C CYS A 56 -5.33 -0.23 -0.75
N ASP A 57 -6.06 0.62 -1.48
CA ASP A 57 -5.96 2.08 -1.38
C ASP A 57 -6.30 2.58 0.03
N CYS A 58 -7.38 2.06 0.65
CA CYS A 58 -7.73 2.39 2.03
C CYS A 58 -6.59 2.06 3.01
N VAL A 59 -5.93 0.91 2.84
CA VAL A 59 -4.78 0.54 3.68
C VAL A 59 -3.59 1.46 3.43
N ALA A 60 -3.25 1.75 2.17
CA ALA A 60 -2.17 2.66 1.80
C ALA A 60 -2.39 4.07 2.40
N ASN A 61 -3.58 4.62 2.24
CA ASN A 61 -3.98 5.92 2.78
C ASN A 61 -3.99 5.95 4.32
N CYS A 62 -4.38 4.86 4.97
CA CYS A 62 -4.32 4.76 6.43
C CYS A 62 -2.89 4.67 6.97
N MET A 63 -2.00 3.98 6.25
CA MET A 63 -0.65 3.65 6.71
C MET A 63 0.38 4.72 6.35
N MET A 64 0.19 5.43 5.23
CA MET A 64 1.12 6.47 4.76
C MET A 64 1.44 7.51 5.85
N PRO A 65 0.47 8.12 6.57
CA PRO A 65 0.81 9.08 7.63
C PRO A 65 1.54 8.45 8.82
N LEU A 66 1.30 7.16 9.09
CA LEU A 66 1.94 6.42 10.18
C LEU A 66 3.40 6.05 9.86
N SER A 67 3.83 6.16 8.60
CA SER A 67 5.24 6.06 8.24
C SER A 67 6.05 7.29 8.67
N GLU A 68 5.39 8.35 9.11
CA GLU A 68 5.99 9.67 9.31
C GLU A 68 6.75 10.16 8.06
N TRP A 69 6.30 9.71 6.88
CA TRP A 69 6.92 9.98 5.58
C TRP A 69 8.35 9.40 5.44
N SER A 70 8.71 8.46 6.32
CA SER A 70 9.96 7.71 6.30
C SER A 70 9.73 6.33 5.69
N LEU A 71 9.78 6.28 4.36
CA LEU A 71 9.62 5.08 3.55
C LEU A 71 10.85 4.86 2.69
N THR A 72 11.11 3.62 2.29
CA THR A 72 12.07 3.33 1.22
C THR A 72 11.49 3.76 -0.14
N ASP A 73 12.34 3.83 -1.17
CA ASP A 73 11.90 4.11 -2.54
C ASP A 73 10.87 3.09 -3.03
N PHE A 74 10.97 1.83 -2.60
CA PHE A 74 10.02 0.78 -2.96
C PHE A 74 8.64 1.02 -2.34
N ALA A 75 8.58 1.22 -1.02
CA ALA A 75 7.31 1.48 -0.34
C ALA A 75 6.66 2.78 -0.82
N TRP A 76 7.47 3.82 -1.09
CA TRP A 76 7.02 5.04 -1.75
C TRP A 76 6.36 4.77 -3.10
N SER A 77 7.03 4.00 -3.96
CA SER A 77 6.54 3.69 -5.32
C SER A 77 5.21 2.94 -5.28
N VAL A 78 5.05 2.00 -4.34
CA VAL A 78 3.79 1.26 -4.19
C VAL A 78 2.66 2.17 -3.70
N PHE A 79 2.91 2.98 -2.67
CA PHE A 79 1.84 3.84 -2.15
C PHE A 79 1.45 4.91 -3.17
N TYR A 80 2.43 5.44 -3.91
CA TYR A 80 2.19 6.36 -5.02
C TYR A 80 1.40 5.72 -6.18
N ALA A 81 1.57 4.42 -6.43
CA ALA A 81 0.78 3.70 -7.42
C ALA A 81 -0.71 3.63 -7.04
N PHE A 82 -1.04 3.47 -5.76
CA PHE A 82 -2.42 3.50 -5.28
C PHE A 82 -3.01 4.91 -5.37
N ASP A 83 -2.26 5.93 -4.93
CA ASP A 83 -2.66 7.35 -5.06
C ASP A 83 -3.03 7.73 -6.52
N ASN A 84 -2.22 7.32 -7.50
CA ASN A 84 -2.50 7.56 -8.93
C ASN A 84 -3.73 6.78 -9.45
N GLY A 85 -4.15 5.71 -8.78
CA GLY A 85 -5.35 4.96 -9.16
C GLY A 85 -6.64 5.53 -8.60
N GLU A 86 -6.58 6.49 -7.66
CA GLU A 86 -7.77 6.95 -6.93
C GLU A 86 -8.67 7.85 -7.80
N PHE A 87 -8.07 8.57 -8.76
CA PHE A 87 -8.75 9.62 -9.49
C PHE A 87 -8.72 9.44 -11.01
N TYR A 88 -9.79 9.90 -11.65
CA TYR A 88 -9.83 10.04 -13.10
C TYR A 88 -8.92 11.19 -13.53
N HIS A 89 -7.86 10.87 -14.26
CA HIS A 89 -6.98 11.85 -14.85
C HIS A 89 -7.69 12.66 -15.92
N SER A 90 -7.39 13.96 -16.04
CA SER A 90 -8.08 14.88 -16.96
C SER A 90 -7.90 14.52 -18.45
N GLU A 91 -6.84 13.79 -18.76
CA GLU A 91 -6.52 13.33 -20.12
C GLU A 91 -7.28 12.05 -20.49
N ASP A 92 -7.96 11.44 -19.51
CA ASP A 92 -8.61 10.15 -19.67
C ASP A 92 -10.10 10.30 -19.91
N SER A 93 -10.60 9.44 -20.79
CA SER A 93 -12.03 9.26 -20.93
C SER A 93 -12.60 8.56 -19.69
N ARG A 94 -13.89 8.79 -19.41
CA ARG A 94 -14.55 8.29 -18.19
C ARG A 94 -14.76 6.78 -18.15
N ASP A 95 -14.59 6.10 -19.27
CA ASP A 95 -14.61 4.64 -19.39
C ASP A 95 -13.27 3.98 -19.02
N VAL A 96 -12.21 4.76 -18.82
CA VAL A 96 -10.92 4.26 -18.35
C VAL A 96 -10.99 3.99 -16.86
N ASP A 97 -10.63 2.78 -16.45
CA ASP A 97 -10.39 2.45 -15.04
C ASP A 97 -8.98 2.93 -14.64
N PRO A 98 -8.85 3.93 -13.74
CA PRO A 98 -7.53 4.43 -13.35
C PRO A 98 -6.67 3.39 -12.62
N ALA A 99 -7.27 2.46 -11.87
CA ALA A 99 -6.52 1.42 -11.18
C ALA A 99 -5.86 0.45 -12.18
N GLU A 100 -6.56 0.11 -13.26
CA GLU A 100 -6.02 -0.74 -14.32
C GLU A 100 -5.00 -0.01 -15.19
N LYS A 101 -5.18 1.30 -15.41
CA LYS A 101 -4.27 2.09 -16.25
C LYS A 101 -3.01 2.57 -15.52
N TYR A 102 -3.10 2.89 -14.24
CA TYR A 102 -2.00 3.49 -13.47
C TYR A 102 -1.49 2.56 -12.38
N THR A 103 -2.34 2.15 -11.44
CA THR A 103 -1.93 1.34 -10.29
C THR A 103 -1.30 0.02 -10.71
N ARG A 104 -1.99 -0.78 -11.54
CA ARG A 104 -1.51 -2.11 -11.95
C ARG A 104 -0.13 -2.02 -12.65
N PRO A 105 0.08 -1.19 -13.68
CA PRO A 105 1.40 -1.07 -14.31
C PRO A 105 2.50 -0.57 -13.37
N MET A 106 2.21 0.43 -12.53
CA MET A 106 3.20 0.99 -11.59
C MET A 106 3.62 -0.03 -10.53
N LEU A 107 2.68 -0.84 -10.01
CA LEU A 107 3.01 -1.91 -9.07
C LEU A 107 3.87 -3.01 -9.71
N MET A 108 3.56 -3.39 -10.95
CA MET A 108 4.38 -4.34 -11.71
C MET A 108 5.81 -3.81 -11.89
N GLN A 109 5.97 -2.52 -12.16
CA GLN A 109 7.28 -1.88 -12.27
C GLN A 109 8.03 -1.87 -10.93
N ALA A 110 7.38 -1.41 -9.85
CA ALA A 110 7.99 -1.37 -8.52
C ALA A 110 8.50 -2.75 -8.06
N LEU A 111 7.72 -3.82 -8.31
CA LEU A 111 8.12 -5.18 -7.99
C LEU A 111 9.27 -5.69 -8.89
N ALA A 112 9.33 -5.27 -10.15
CA ALA A 112 10.40 -5.67 -11.07
C ALA A 112 11.75 -4.98 -10.77
N GLU A 113 11.71 -3.82 -10.12
CA GLU A 113 12.87 -3.03 -9.72
C GLU A 113 13.47 -3.45 -8.36
N LEU A 114 12.74 -4.23 -7.55
CA LEU A 114 13.13 -4.75 -6.24
C LEU A 114 14.23 -5.84 -6.29
N LYS A 115 15.22 -5.71 -7.17
CA LYS A 115 16.28 -6.72 -7.41
C LYS A 115 17.30 -6.85 -6.30
#